data_AF-A0A9X4S529-F1
#
_entry.id   AF-A0A9X4S529-F1
#
_cell.length_a   1.000
_cell.length_b   1.000
_cell.length_c   1.000
_cell.angle_alpha   90.00
_cell.angle_beta   90.00
_cell.angle_gamma   90.00
#
_symmetry.space_group_name_H-M   'P 1'
#
loop_
_entity.id
_entity.type
_entity.pdbx_description
1 polymer ?
#
loop_
_entity_poly.entity_id
_entity_poly.type
_entity_poly.pdbx_seq_one_letter_code
_entity_poly.pdbx_strand_id
1 'polypeptide(L)' 'MIQSIVHIALVVNDYDEAIDFYTKKLHFELVEDTYQPEQKKDGW' A
#
# COMPACT_ATOMS: atom_id res chain seq x y z
N MET A 1 21.67 -8.27 19.33
CA MET A 1 21.08 -7.10 18.65
C MET A 1 19.84 -7.58 17.92
N ILE A 2 18.70 -6.89 18.04
CA ILE A 2 17.44 -7.33 17.42
C ILE A 2 17.27 -6.51 16.14
N GLN A 3 17.11 -7.17 15.00
CA GLN A 3 16.80 -6.54 13.72
C GLN A 3 15.34 -6.88 13.37
N SER A 4 14.60 -5.88 12.89
CA SER A 4 13.21 -6.03 12.49
C SER A 4 12.92 -5.26 11.21
N ILE A 5 11.92 -5.73 10.46
CA ILE A 5 11.38 -5.03 9.30
C ILE A 5 10.33 -4.05 9.82
N VAL A 6 10.47 -2.78 9.45
CA VAL A 6 9.58 -1.70 9.91
C VAL A 6 8.47 -1.42 8.89
N HIS A 7 8.82 -1.28 7.62
CA HIS A 7 7.86 -1.03 6.52
C HIS A 7 8.22 -1.86 5.28
N ILE A 8 7.19 -2.21 4.51
CA ILE A 8 7.30 -2.91 3.22
C ILE A 8 6.48 -2.12 2.21
N ALA A 9 7.03 -1.89 1.01
CA ALA A 9 6.32 -1.31 -0.11
C ALA A 9 5.91 -2.44 -1.09
N LEU A 10 4.67 -2.40 -1.56
CA LEU A 10 4.11 -3.40 -2.47
C LEU A 10 3.62 -2.72 -3.74
N VAL A 11 3.95 -3.29 -4.90
CA VAL A 11 3.33 -2.92 -6.17
C VAL A 11 2.06 -3.74 -6.31
N VAL A 12 0.94 -3.05 -6.44
CA VAL A 12 -0.39 -3.66 -6.56
C VAL A 12 -0.98 -3.33 -7.92
N ASN A 13 -1.91 -4.17 -8.37
CA ASN A 13 -2.59 -3.96 -9.64
C ASN A 13 -3.60 -2.80 -9.55
N ASP A 14 -4.34 -2.73 -8.44
CA ASP A 14 -5.32 -1.69 -8.15
C ASP A 14 -5.19 -1.24 -6.69
N TYR A 15 -5.16 0.07 -6.46
CA TYR A 15 -4.94 0.66 -5.15
C TYR A 15 -6.15 0.50 -4.22
N ASP A 16 -7.35 0.71 -4.75
CA ASP A 16 -8.59 0.65 -3.98
C ASP A 16 -8.88 -0.81 -3.58
N GLU A 17 -8.66 -1.77 -4.49
CA GLU A 17 -8.77 -3.21 -4.18
C GLU A 17 -7.80 -3.62 -3.05
N ALA A 18 -6.57 -3.10 -3.08
CA ALA A 18 -5.56 -3.41 -2.08
C ALA A 18 -5.98 -2.87 -0.70
N ILE A 19 -6.41 -1.61 -0.61
CA ILE A 19 -6.90 -1.03 0.65
C ILE A 19 -8.03 -1.86 1.22
N ASP A 20 -9.02 -2.24 0.39
CA ASP A 20 -10.15 -3.04 0.83
C ASP A 20 -9.71 -4.41 1.35
N PHE A 21 -8.77 -5.06 0.69
CA PHE A 21 -8.23 -6.33 1.15
C PHE A 21 -7.52 -6.20 2.50
N TYR A 22 -6.58 -5.27 2.63
CA TYR A 22 -5.79 -5.12 3.87
C TYR A 22 -6.64 -4.64 5.06
N THR A 23 -7.59 -3.73 4.83
CA THR A 23 -8.42 -3.17 5.92
C THR A 23 -9.62 -4.05 6.26
N LYS A 24 -10.30 -4.66 5.28
CA LYS A 24 -11.54 -5.42 5.52
C LYS A 24 -11.32 -6.92 5.71
N LYS A 25 -10.33 -7.52 5.03
CA LYS A 25 -10.06 -8.97 5.14
C LYS A 25 -8.99 -9.27 6.17
N LEU A 26 -7.94 -8.46 6.23
CA LEU A 26 -6.83 -8.64 7.17
C LEU A 26 -6.93 -7.76 8.42
N HIS A 27 -7.93 -6.87 8.46
CA HIS A 27 -8.21 -5.99 9.61
C HIS A 27 -7.05 -5.06 9.98
N PHE A 28 -6.28 -4.61 8.99
CA PHE A 28 -5.26 -3.58 9.22
C PHE A 28 -5.91 -2.21 9.36
N GLU A 29 -5.22 -1.32 10.09
CA GLU A 29 -5.60 0.07 10.23
C GLU A 29 -5.01 0.89 9.07
N LEU A 30 -5.86 1.65 8.39
CA LEU A 30 -5.41 2.62 7.40
C LEU A 30 -4.91 3.87 8.12
N VAL A 31 -3.59 4.04 8.17
CA VAL A 31 -2.95 5.16 8.87
C VAL A 31 -2.95 6.44 8.02
N GLU A 32 -2.74 6.30 6.71
CA GLU A 32 -2.69 7.41 5.76
C GLU A 32 -3.20 6.96 4.39
N ASP A 33 -4.00 7.80 3.74
CA ASP A 33 -4.48 7.66 2.37
C ASP A 33 -4.09 8.92 1.59
N THR A 34 -2.94 8.86 0.93
CA THR A 34 -2.39 9.97 0.15
C THR A 34 -2.16 9.51 -1.28
N TYR A 35 -2.91 10.12 -2.20
CA TYR A 35 -2.71 9.92 -3.64
C TYR A 35 -1.32 10.39 -4.07
N GLN A 36 -0.54 9.50 -4.69
CA GLN A 36 0.77 9.84 -5.26
C GLN A 36 0.69 9.97 -6.79
N PRO A 37 0.65 11.20 -7.33
CA PRO A 37 0.50 11.43 -8.77
C PRO A 37 1.68 10.91 -9.60
N GLU A 38 2.92 10.88 -9.06
CA GLU A 38 4.10 10.40 -9.81
C GLU A 38 4.09 8.88 -10.09
N GLN A 39 3.20 8.10 -9.47
CA GLN A 39 3.10 6.66 -9.72
C GLN A 39 2.37 6.33 -11.04
N LYS A 40 1.69 7.32 -11.63
CA LYS A 40 1.17 7.21 -12.99
C LYS A 40 2.36 7.27 -13.95
N LYS A 41 2.87 6.10 -14.34
CA LYS A 41 3.85 5.98 -15.42
C LYS A 41 3.17 6.36 -16.73
N ASP A 42 3.09 7.66 -17.02
CA ASP A 42 2.79 8.17 -18.36
C ASP A 42 3.96 7.77 -19.27
N GLY A 43 3.95 6.54 -19.80
CA GLY A 43 5.05 6.02 -20.60
C GLY A 43 5.13 4.49 -20.68
N TRP A 44 4.04 3.85 -21.13
CA TRP A 44 4.07 2.71 -22.05
C TRP A 44 3.04 2.98 -23.14
#